data_AF-L0F6G7-F1
#
_entry.id   AF-L0F6G7-F1
#
_cell.length_a   1.000
_cell.length_b   1.000
_cell.length_c   1.000
_cell.angle_alpha   90.00
_cell.angle_beta   90.00
_cell.angle_gamma   90.00
#
_symmetry.space_group_name_H-M   'P 1'
#
loop_
_entity.id
_entity.type
_entity.pdbx_description
1 polymer ?
#
loop_
_entity_poly.entity_id
_entity_poly.type
_entity_poly.pdbx_seq_one_letter_code
_entity_poly.pdbx_strand_id
1 'polypeptide(L)'
;MGRREFFGTVFNKVGNLVMTMKDTTIKKQLIRPPGAMEEIAFLAGCQRCGKCSSVCEEGAIHIAGPDQGILVGTPYLVPDQQPCTFCLKCIEACPSGVLENRGPQKSYSIGVAKIHQDICLAYHDQLCSSCLYACPLGIKAIELRDFRYPTIRTEYCIGCGQCIKACIAEGSAITVISC
;
A
#
# COMPACT_ATOMS: atom_id res chain seq x y z
N MET A 1 32.67 3.58 -69.74
CA MET A 1 33.35 2.29 -69.54
C MET A 1 34.19 2.43 -68.28
N GLY A 2 33.97 1.83 -67.12
CA GLY A 2 33.20 0.66 -66.71
C GLY A 2 34.01 -0.05 -65.62
N ARG A 3 33.33 -0.86 -64.80
CA ARG A 3 33.86 -1.92 -63.91
C ARG A 3 34.43 -1.49 -62.55
N ARG A 4 33.55 -1.41 -61.53
CA ARG A 4 33.27 -2.55 -60.63
C ARG A 4 32.41 -2.12 -59.43
N GLU A 5 31.16 -2.54 -59.49
CA GLU A 5 30.35 -2.83 -58.31
C GLU A 5 30.93 -3.99 -57.49
N PHE A 6 30.47 -4.06 -56.24
CA PHE A 6 30.09 -5.26 -55.45
C PHE A 6 30.74 -5.25 -54.06
N PHE A 7 29.91 -5.02 -53.03
CA PHE A 7 29.66 -5.95 -51.91
C PHE A 7 28.82 -5.23 -50.84
N GLY A 8 27.61 -5.72 -50.56
CA GLY A 8 26.89 -5.36 -49.33
C GLY A 8 25.40 -5.06 -49.43
N THR A 9 24.63 -5.81 -50.23
CA THR A 9 23.18 -5.84 -50.14
C THR A 9 22.74 -6.63 -48.89
N VAL A 10 21.61 -6.21 -48.29
CA VAL A 10 20.69 -6.99 -47.43
C VAL A 10 21.09 -7.23 -45.97
N PHE A 11 20.75 -6.28 -45.07
CA PHE A 11 20.40 -6.59 -43.67
C PHE A 11 19.39 -5.58 -43.04
N ASN A 12 18.64 -4.84 -43.86
CA ASN A 12 17.58 -3.93 -43.41
C ASN A 12 16.20 -4.57 -43.58
N LYS A 13 15.81 -5.41 -42.63
CA LYS A 13 14.43 -5.80 -42.26
C LYS A 13 14.53 -6.97 -41.27
N VAL A 14 13.62 -7.05 -40.30
CA VAL A 14 13.58 -8.05 -39.21
C VAL A 14 14.31 -7.66 -37.90
N GLY A 15 14.49 -6.36 -37.64
CA GLY A 15 14.99 -5.86 -36.34
C GLY A 15 13.92 -5.30 -35.38
N ASN A 16 12.71 -4.99 -35.87
CA ASN A 16 11.72 -4.17 -35.12
C ASN A 16 10.46 -4.92 -34.66
N LEU A 17 10.49 -6.25 -34.55
CA LEU A 17 9.31 -7.04 -34.13
C LEU A 17 9.53 -7.87 -32.85
N VAL A 18 10.61 -7.63 -32.12
CA VAL A 18 10.85 -8.35 -30.85
C VAL A 18 11.30 -7.35 -29.80
N MET A 19 10.65 -7.40 -28.64
CA MET A 19 10.99 -6.74 -27.38
C MET A 19 10.42 -5.33 -27.15
N THR A 20 9.17 -5.24 -26.70
CA THR A 20 8.90 -4.53 -25.43
C THR A 20 7.62 -5.04 -24.74
N MET A 21 7.55 -6.35 -24.44
CA MET A 21 6.76 -6.80 -23.29
C MET A 21 7.62 -6.58 -22.05
N LYS A 22 7.67 -5.35 -21.56
CA LYS A 22 8.38 -5.03 -20.31
C LYS A 22 7.64 -3.92 -19.58
N ASP A 23 6.48 -4.29 -19.05
CA ASP A 23 5.98 -3.62 -17.85
C ASP A 23 5.18 -4.63 -17.02
N THR A 24 5.87 -5.67 -16.54
CA THR A 24 5.46 -6.31 -15.29
C THR A 24 5.98 -5.43 -14.17
N THR A 25 5.44 -4.21 -14.09
CA THR A 25 5.53 -3.36 -12.91
C THR A 25 5.04 -4.24 -11.77
N ILE A 26 5.86 -4.41 -10.73
CA ILE A 26 5.42 -5.10 -9.51
C ILE A 26 4.14 -4.40 -9.09
N LYS A 27 2.97 -5.03 -9.34
CA LYS A 27 1.69 -4.49 -8.91
C LYS A 27 1.78 -4.39 -7.40
N LYS A 28 2.02 -3.18 -6.87
CA LYS A 28 2.01 -2.89 -5.44
C LYS A 28 0.74 -3.55 -4.91
N GLN A 29 0.91 -4.59 -4.10
CA GLN A 29 -0.22 -5.34 -3.57
C GLN A 29 -1.11 -4.34 -2.83
N LEU A 30 -2.35 -4.22 -3.28
CA LEU A 30 -3.28 -3.23 -2.74
C LEU A 30 -3.60 -3.61 -1.30
N ILE A 31 -3.52 -2.64 -0.39
CA ILE A 31 -3.94 -2.84 0.99
C ILE A 31 -5.47 -2.86 1.01
N ARG A 32 -6.07 -3.95 1.50
CA ARG A 32 -7.52 -4.08 1.55
C ARG A 32 -8.13 -3.41 2.78
N PRO A 33 -9.41 -3.01 2.74
CA PRO A 33 -10.11 -2.53 3.94
C PRO A 33 -10.10 -3.57 5.08
N PRO A 34 -10.30 -3.13 6.34
CA PRO A 34 -10.33 -4.03 7.49
C PRO A 34 -11.35 -5.16 7.30
N GLY A 35 -10.96 -6.36 7.68
CA GLY A 35 -11.82 -7.55 7.61
C GLY A 35 -11.85 -8.22 6.24
N ALA A 36 -11.11 -7.74 5.24
CA ALA A 36 -11.05 -8.42 3.95
C ALA A 36 -10.67 -9.91 4.10
N MET A 37 -11.44 -10.75 3.42
CA MET A 37 -11.09 -12.15 3.21
C MET A 37 -9.81 -12.28 2.39
N GLU A 38 -9.29 -13.50 2.28
CA GLU A 38 -8.19 -13.84 1.36
C GLU A 38 -8.47 -13.32 -0.05
N GLU A 39 -7.44 -12.81 -0.72
CA GLU A 39 -7.55 -11.99 -1.93
C GLU A 39 -8.42 -12.65 -3.02
N ILE A 40 -8.28 -13.96 -3.26
CA ILE A 40 -9.09 -14.68 -4.26
C ILE A 40 -10.58 -14.70 -3.87
N ALA A 41 -10.89 -15.02 -2.62
CA ALA A 41 -12.27 -15.06 -2.11
C ALA A 41 -12.87 -13.65 -2.11
N PHE A 42 -12.08 -12.65 -1.70
CA PHE A 42 -12.46 -11.25 -1.72
C PHE A 42 -12.81 -10.78 -3.15
N LEU A 43 -11.95 -11.05 -4.14
CA LEU A 43 -12.19 -10.67 -5.54
C LEU A 43 -13.42 -11.37 -6.15
N ALA A 44 -13.66 -12.63 -5.78
CA ALA A 44 -14.81 -13.39 -6.23
C ALA A 44 -16.13 -12.92 -5.61
N GLY A 45 -16.13 -12.57 -4.32
CA GLY A 45 -17.34 -12.14 -3.60
C GLY A 45 -17.61 -10.63 -3.63
N CYS A 46 -16.62 -9.79 -3.97
CA CYS A 46 -16.81 -8.35 -4.00
C CYS A 46 -17.75 -7.94 -5.14
N GLN A 47 -18.90 -7.36 -4.77
CA GLN A 47 -19.90 -6.88 -5.73
C GLN A 47 -19.52 -5.56 -6.42
N ARG A 48 -18.36 -4.96 -6.09
CA ARG A 48 -17.88 -3.68 -6.67
C ARG A 48 -18.91 -2.54 -6.52
N CYS A 49 -19.70 -2.57 -5.45
CA CYS A 49 -20.82 -1.64 -5.24
C CYS A 49 -20.41 -0.29 -4.63
N GLY A 50 -19.15 -0.12 -4.21
CA GLY A 50 -18.63 1.14 -3.66
C GLY A 50 -19.13 1.53 -2.26
N LYS A 51 -20.07 0.78 -1.66
CA LYS A 51 -20.69 1.13 -0.36
C LYS A 51 -19.68 1.31 0.78
N CYS A 52 -18.63 0.49 0.81
CA CYS A 52 -17.56 0.62 1.81
C CYS A 52 -16.80 1.94 1.71
N SER A 53 -16.58 2.46 0.49
CA SER A 53 -15.97 3.77 0.26
C SER A 53 -16.93 4.90 0.63
N SER A 54 -18.21 4.78 0.27
CA SER A 54 -19.20 5.85 0.56
C SER A 54 -19.46 6.08 2.05
N VAL A 55 -19.32 5.06 2.90
CA VAL A 55 -19.48 5.18 4.36
C VAL A 55 -18.18 5.55 5.09
N CYS A 56 -17.06 5.66 4.36
CA CYS A 56 -15.77 6.01 4.95
C CYS A 56 -15.67 7.53 5.12
N GLU A 57 -16.05 8.02 6.30
CA GLU A 57 -16.01 9.46 6.64
C GLU A 57 -14.59 10.05 6.50
N GLU A 58 -13.56 9.26 6.77
CA GLU A 58 -12.16 9.67 6.61
C GLU A 58 -11.71 9.73 5.14
N GLY A 59 -12.47 9.15 4.21
CA GLY A 59 -12.05 9.05 2.80
C GLY A 59 -10.82 8.15 2.57
N ALA A 60 -10.53 7.22 3.49
CA ALA A 60 -9.36 6.34 3.39
C ALA A 60 -9.50 5.22 2.34
N ILE A 61 -10.74 4.87 1.98
CA ILE A 61 -11.05 3.79 1.02
C ILE A 61 -11.22 4.35 -0.39
N HIS A 62 -10.32 3.95 -1.28
CA HIS A 62 -10.35 4.23 -2.71
C HIS A 62 -10.93 3.04 -3.48
N ILE A 63 -11.45 3.31 -4.68
CA ILE A 63 -11.94 2.28 -5.61
C ILE A 63 -10.97 2.16 -6.77
N ALA A 64 -10.53 0.93 -7.06
CA ALA A 64 -9.58 0.67 -8.13
C ALA A 64 -10.14 1.08 -9.51
N GLY A 65 -9.36 1.88 -10.23
CA GLY A 65 -9.70 2.43 -11.55
C GLY A 65 -9.63 1.41 -12.70
N PRO A 66 -9.97 1.85 -13.93
CA PRO A 66 -10.08 0.99 -15.11
C PRO A 66 -8.77 0.31 -15.56
N ASP A 67 -7.62 0.88 -15.19
CA ASP A 67 -6.27 0.41 -15.50
C ASP A 67 -5.80 -0.74 -14.58
N GLN A 68 -6.56 -1.08 -13.54
CA GLN A 68 -6.14 -2.03 -12.50
C GLN A 68 -6.47 -3.51 -12.83
N GLY A 69 -7.01 -3.80 -14.02
CA GLY A 69 -7.31 -5.16 -14.49
C GLY A 69 -8.36 -5.88 -13.65
N ILE A 70 -8.06 -7.07 -13.12
CA ILE A 70 -9.02 -7.84 -12.31
C ILE A 70 -9.48 -7.11 -11.03
N LEU A 71 -8.68 -6.13 -10.57
CA LEU A 71 -8.95 -5.36 -9.37
C LEU A 71 -9.97 -4.24 -9.60
N VAL A 72 -10.31 -3.91 -10.85
CA VAL A 72 -11.24 -2.80 -11.20
C VAL A 72 -12.51 -2.88 -10.36
N GLY A 73 -12.90 -1.74 -9.77
CA GLY A 73 -14.10 -1.60 -8.94
C GLY A 73 -13.98 -2.16 -7.52
N THR A 74 -12.84 -2.75 -7.15
CA THR A 74 -12.61 -3.27 -5.79
C THR A 74 -12.01 -2.19 -4.88
N PRO A 75 -12.35 -2.17 -3.58
CA PRO A 75 -11.84 -1.16 -2.66
C PRO A 75 -10.41 -1.48 -2.21
N TYR A 76 -9.63 -0.43 -1.96
CA TYR A 76 -8.30 -0.49 -1.38
C TYR A 76 -8.00 0.75 -0.55
N LEU A 77 -6.97 0.66 0.29
CA LEU A 77 -6.48 1.72 1.14
C LEU A 77 -5.12 2.19 0.62
N VAL A 78 -4.82 3.47 0.85
CA VAL A 78 -3.47 4.03 0.69
C VAL A 78 -3.11 4.70 2.03
N PRO A 79 -2.65 3.93 3.04
CA PRO A 79 -2.31 4.48 4.36
C PRO A 79 -1.24 5.58 4.30
N ASP A 80 -0.44 5.59 3.24
CA ASP A 80 0.54 6.64 2.95
C ASP A 80 -0.11 8.01 2.67
N GLN A 81 -1.35 8.03 2.16
CA GLN A 81 -2.10 9.25 1.85
C GLN A 81 -3.14 9.58 2.92
N GLN A 82 -3.94 8.59 3.33
CA GLN A 82 -5.01 8.79 4.31
C GLN A 82 -5.10 7.59 5.27
N PRO A 83 -4.81 7.78 6.56
CA PRO A 83 -4.86 6.70 7.55
C PRO A 83 -6.26 6.12 7.75
N CYS A 84 -6.35 4.81 7.95
CA CYS A 84 -7.58 4.18 8.40
C CYS A 84 -7.72 4.32 9.92
N THR A 85 -8.86 4.83 10.40
CA THR A 85 -9.18 4.93 11.83
C THR A 85 -9.75 3.64 12.43
N PHE A 86 -10.03 2.63 11.59
CA PHE A 86 -10.69 1.37 11.96
C PHE A 86 -12.02 1.59 12.70
N CYS A 87 -12.85 2.53 12.22
CA CYS A 87 -14.22 2.70 12.71
C CYS A 87 -15.16 1.54 12.32
N LEU A 88 -14.70 0.65 11.43
CA LEU A 88 -15.37 -0.58 10.96
C LEU A 88 -16.72 -0.40 10.24
N LYS A 89 -17.22 0.83 10.03
CA LYS A 89 -18.44 1.12 9.25
C LYS A 89 -18.43 0.48 7.85
N CYS A 90 -17.25 0.30 7.23
CA CYS A 90 -17.11 -0.37 5.93
C CYS A 90 -17.52 -1.84 5.96
N ILE A 91 -17.33 -2.53 7.09
CA ILE A 91 -17.73 -3.93 7.31
C ILE A 91 -19.26 -4.01 7.35
N GLU A 92 -19.90 -3.15 8.15
CA GLU A 92 -21.36 -3.09 8.30
C GLU A 92 -22.07 -2.76 6.98
N ALA A 93 -21.47 -1.90 6.17
CA ALA A 93 -22.03 -1.50 4.87
C ALA A 93 -21.81 -2.53 3.75
N CYS A 94 -21.02 -3.59 3.97
CA CYS A 94 -20.67 -4.57 2.94
C CYS A 94 -21.80 -5.59 2.74
N PRO A 95 -22.55 -5.55 1.63
CA PRO A 95 -23.70 -6.44 1.43
C PRO A 95 -23.31 -7.89 1.11
N SER A 96 -22.10 -8.11 0.58
CA SER A 96 -21.65 -9.46 0.19
C SER A 96 -20.87 -10.19 1.28
N GLY A 97 -20.58 -9.53 2.41
CA GLY A 97 -19.88 -10.14 3.53
C GLY A 97 -18.40 -10.43 3.30
N VAL A 98 -17.78 -9.93 2.21
CA VAL A 98 -16.34 -10.12 1.95
C VAL A 98 -15.42 -9.32 2.89
N LEU A 99 -16.00 -8.41 3.67
CA LEU A 99 -15.36 -7.76 4.80
C LEU A 99 -15.94 -8.38 6.07
N GLU A 100 -15.19 -9.26 6.72
CA GLU A 100 -15.61 -10.07 7.86
C GLU A 100 -15.48 -9.28 9.17
N ASN A 101 -16.50 -9.39 10.02
CA ASN A 101 -16.41 -8.91 11.38
C ASN A 101 -15.67 -9.94 12.26
N ARG A 102 -14.42 -9.63 12.62
CA ARG A 102 -13.52 -10.44 13.48
C ARG A 102 -13.47 -9.92 14.93
N GLY A 103 -14.43 -9.09 15.32
CA GLY A 103 -14.54 -8.52 16.67
C GLY A 103 -14.06 -7.07 16.75
N PRO A 104 -13.41 -6.65 17.87
CA PRO A 104 -13.06 -5.25 18.11
C PRO A 104 -11.95 -4.75 17.19
N GLN A 105 -11.78 -3.42 17.11
CA GLN A 105 -10.78 -2.73 16.29
C GLN A 105 -9.36 -3.32 16.37
N LYS A 106 -8.94 -3.79 17.56
CA LYS A 106 -7.61 -4.36 17.79
C LYS A 106 -7.40 -5.75 17.15
N SER A 107 -8.46 -6.39 16.66
CA SER A 107 -8.41 -7.69 15.98
C SER A 107 -8.07 -7.59 14.50
N TYR A 108 -7.95 -6.38 13.95
CA TYR A 108 -7.69 -6.17 12.54
C TYR A 108 -6.27 -5.66 12.33
N SER A 109 -5.61 -6.21 11.32
CA SER A 109 -4.40 -5.65 10.72
C SER A 109 -4.58 -5.64 9.21
N ILE A 110 -4.20 -4.53 8.58
CA ILE A 110 -4.23 -4.36 7.12
C ILE A 110 -2.81 -4.32 6.53
N GLY A 111 -1.79 -4.25 7.38
CA GLY A 111 -0.42 -4.05 6.96
C GLY A 111 0.52 -3.81 8.13
N VAL A 112 1.79 -3.60 7.81
CA VAL A 112 2.85 -3.33 8.78
C VAL A 112 3.61 -2.08 8.35
N ALA A 113 3.81 -1.16 9.30
CA ALA A 113 4.64 0.02 9.06
C ALA A 113 6.12 -0.37 9.02
N LYS A 114 6.87 0.27 8.12
CA LYS A 114 8.33 0.15 8.01
C LYS A 114 8.95 1.53 8.08
N ILE A 115 9.97 1.69 8.92
CA ILE A 115 10.77 2.91 9.04
C ILE A 115 11.98 2.81 8.12
N HIS A 116 12.17 3.83 7.28
CA HIS A 116 13.34 4.04 6.43
C HIS A 116 14.37 4.86 7.20
N GLN A 117 15.40 4.18 7.70
CA GLN A 117 16.41 4.78 8.60
C GLN A 117 17.24 5.86 7.90
N ASP A 118 17.40 5.76 6.58
CA ASP A 118 18.07 6.72 5.70
C ASP A 118 17.30 8.04 5.56
N ILE A 119 16.03 8.10 5.94
CA ILE A 119 15.19 9.32 5.89
C ILE A 119 14.80 9.77 7.31
N CYS A 120 14.70 8.84 8.26
CA CYS A 120 14.15 9.11 9.59
C CYS A 120 15.03 10.08 10.40
N LEU A 121 14.48 11.23 10.76
CA LEU A 121 15.19 12.26 11.54
C LEU A 121 15.80 11.73 12.86
N ALA A 122 15.14 10.77 13.51
CA ALA A 122 15.66 10.15 14.75
C ALA A 122 16.97 9.37 14.54
N TYR A 123 17.17 8.82 13.33
CA TYR A 123 18.38 8.13 12.90
C TYR A 123 19.44 9.10 12.32
N HIS A 124 19.07 10.38 12.12
CA HIS A 124 19.95 11.49 11.70
C HIS A 124 20.15 12.52 12.82
N ASP A 125 20.37 12.02 14.03
CA ASP A 125 20.72 12.82 15.21
C ASP A 125 19.71 13.90 15.66
N GLN A 126 18.46 13.87 15.17
CA GLN A 126 17.38 14.70 15.70
C GLN A 126 16.61 13.99 16.82
N LEU A 127 16.08 14.75 17.78
CA LEU A 127 15.14 14.24 18.78
C LEU A 127 13.74 14.24 18.18
N CYS A 128 13.31 13.08 17.65
CA CYS A 128 12.01 12.93 17.01
C CYS A 128 11.30 11.67 17.49
N SER A 129 10.06 11.84 17.99
CA SER A 129 9.19 10.76 18.44
C SER A 129 7.74 10.95 17.97
N SER A 130 7.52 11.75 16.92
CA SER A 130 6.18 12.08 16.41
C SER A 130 5.36 10.84 16.04
N CYS A 131 6.01 9.83 15.44
CA CYS A 131 5.34 8.57 15.08
C CYS A 131 4.81 7.81 16.30
N LEU A 132 5.56 7.79 17.41
CA LEU A 132 5.15 7.15 18.66
C LEU A 132 3.90 7.80 19.23
N TYR A 133 3.87 9.13 19.32
CA TYR A 133 2.72 9.87 19.87
C TYR A 133 1.48 9.81 18.97
N ALA A 134 1.65 9.71 17.65
CA ALA A 134 0.55 9.56 16.72
C ALA A 134 0.00 8.12 16.65
N CYS A 135 0.77 7.13 17.11
CA CYS A 135 0.35 5.75 17.05
C CYS A 135 -0.80 5.47 18.03
N PRO A 136 -1.96 4.96 17.59
CA PRO A 136 -3.07 4.64 18.48
C PRO A 136 -2.74 3.50 19.47
N LEU A 137 -1.69 2.74 19.21
CA LEU A 137 -1.19 1.68 20.08
C LEU A 137 0.06 2.11 20.88
N GLY A 138 0.56 3.33 20.66
CA GLY A 138 1.71 3.93 21.34
C GLY A 138 2.91 3.00 21.41
N ILE A 139 3.49 2.89 22.62
CA ILE A 139 4.71 2.10 22.89
C ILE A 139 4.53 0.60 22.59
N LYS A 140 3.30 0.09 22.50
CA LYS A 140 3.07 -1.31 22.16
C LYS A 140 3.47 -1.62 20.72
N ALA A 141 3.19 -0.71 19.78
CA ALA A 141 3.48 -0.91 18.36
C ALA A 141 4.74 -0.19 17.87
N ILE A 142 5.18 0.86 18.56
CA ILE A 142 6.40 1.60 18.23
C ILE A 142 7.24 1.71 19.51
N GLU A 143 8.34 0.99 19.59
CA GLU A 143 9.28 1.11 20.71
C GLU A 143 10.39 2.13 20.39
N LEU A 144 11.00 2.72 21.42
CA LEU A 144 12.21 3.54 21.28
C LEU A 144 13.42 2.75 21.77
N ARG A 145 14.15 2.13 20.85
CA ARG A 145 15.42 1.47 21.15
C ARG A 145 16.44 2.52 21.57
N ASP A 146 17.21 2.23 22.62
CA ASP A 146 18.17 3.15 23.24
C ASP A 146 17.54 4.50 23.63
N PHE A 147 16.24 4.49 23.96
CA PHE A 147 15.42 5.68 24.26
C PHE A 147 15.34 6.72 23.13
N ARG A 148 15.77 6.36 21.91
CA ARG A 148 15.95 7.31 20.81
C ARG A 148 15.41 6.81 19.48
N TYR A 149 15.68 5.57 19.12
CA TYR A 149 15.46 5.06 17.77
C TYR A 149 14.10 4.36 17.68
N PRO A 150 13.13 4.90 16.91
CA PRO A 150 11.85 4.24 16.75
C PRO A 150 12.02 2.93 15.98
N THR A 151 11.40 1.86 16.50
CA THR A 151 11.34 0.53 15.91
C THR A 151 9.89 0.06 15.91
N ILE A 152 9.42 -0.49 14.79
CA ILE A 152 8.06 -1.02 14.68
C ILE A 152 8.03 -2.45 15.23
N ARG A 153 7.13 -2.69 16.18
CA ARG A 153 6.80 -4.03 16.68
C ARG A 153 5.71 -4.63 15.81
N THR A 154 6.11 -5.49 14.88
CA THR A 154 5.23 -6.00 13.80
C THR A 154 4.04 -6.79 14.33
N GLU A 155 4.19 -7.43 15.49
CA GLU A 155 3.14 -8.20 16.15
C GLU A 155 1.99 -7.35 16.73
N TYR A 156 2.20 -6.04 16.89
CA TYR A 156 1.15 -5.09 17.30
C TYR A 156 0.78 -4.09 16.21
N CYS A 157 1.61 -3.92 15.18
CA CYS A 157 1.32 -2.96 14.12
C CYS A 157 0.08 -3.40 13.32
N ILE A 158 -0.91 -2.51 13.24
CA ILE A 158 -2.15 -2.75 12.48
C ILE A 158 -2.12 -2.11 11.08
N GLY A 159 -1.05 -1.41 10.72
CA GLY A 159 -0.91 -0.81 9.37
C GLY A 159 -1.76 0.43 9.12
N CYS A 160 -2.19 1.15 10.16
CA CYS A 160 -3.16 2.26 10.02
C CYS A 160 -2.66 3.47 9.23
N GLY A 161 -1.34 3.72 9.19
CA GLY A 161 -0.75 4.88 8.51
C GLY A 161 -0.65 6.16 9.35
N GLN A 162 -1.15 6.20 10.60
CA GLN A 162 -1.09 7.42 11.43
C GLN A 162 0.35 7.92 11.67
N CYS A 163 1.31 7.00 11.79
CA CYS A 163 2.72 7.33 11.91
C CYS A 163 3.30 8.01 10.66
N ILE A 164 2.77 7.72 9.47
CA ILE A 164 3.15 8.36 8.21
C ILE A 164 2.68 9.81 8.20
N LYS A 165 1.39 10.03 8.50
CA LYS A 165 0.78 11.36 8.55
C LYS A 165 1.45 12.28 9.58
N ALA A 166 1.96 11.72 10.67
CA ALA A 166 2.67 12.47 11.70
C ALA A 166 4.18 12.63 11.43
N CYS A 167 4.72 11.99 10.39
CA CYS A 167 6.13 12.08 10.07
C CYS A 167 6.45 13.48 9.55
N ILE A 168 7.45 14.13 10.17
CA ILE A 168 7.91 15.48 9.80
C ILE A 168 9.15 15.46 8.88
N ALA A 169 9.60 14.28 8.47
CA ALA A 169 10.66 14.16 7.48
C ALA A 169 10.13 14.51 6.08
N GLU A 170 11.01 14.95 5.18
CA GLU A 170 10.65 15.22 3.79
C GLU A 170 10.13 13.93 3.13
N GLY A 171 8.91 13.97 2.58
CA GLY A 171 8.23 12.82 1.96
C GLY A 171 7.62 11.77 2.91
N SER A 172 8.03 11.72 4.18
CA SER A 172 7.84 10.64 5.18
C SER A 172 8.93 9.56 5.16
N ALA A 173 9.48 9.29 6.34
CA ALA A 173 10.41 8.19 6.59
C ALA A 173 9.71 6.85 6.88
N ILE A 174 8.39 6.77 6.67
CA ILE A 174 7.58 5.61 7.05
C ILE A 174 6.64 5.25 5.90
N THR A 175 6.54 3.95 5.60
CA THR A 175 5.61 3.38 4.63
C THR A 175 4.85 2.20 5.24
N VAL A 176 3.64 1.90 4.75
CA VAL A 176 2.94 0.65 5.11
C VAL A 176 3.09 -0.37 3.99
N ILE A 177 3.38 -1.61 4.38
CA ILE A 177 3.44 -2.79 3.50
C ILE A 177 2.23 -3.66 3.81
N SER A 178 1.58 -4.24 2.80
CA SER A 178 0.50 -5.22 2.99
C SER A 178 1.00 -6.45 3.75
N CYS A 179 0.15 -7.01 4.61
CA CYS A 179 0.39 -8.31 5.25
C CYS A 179 0.27 -9.47 4.26
#